data_AF-A0A8D8FEY9-F1
#
_entry.id   AF-A0A8D8FEY9-F1
#
_cell.length_a   1.000
_cell.length_b   1.000
_cell.length_c   1.000
_cell.angle_alpha   90.00
_cell.angle_beta   90.00
_cell.angle_gamma   90.00
#
_symmetry.space_group_name_H-M   'P 1'
#
loop_
_entity.id
_entity.type
_entity.pdbx_description
1 polymer ?
#
loop_
_entity_poly.entity_id
_entity_poly.type
_entity_poly.pdbx_seq_one_letter_code
_entity_poly.pdbx_strand_id
1 'polypeptide(L)'
;KNYVIATKPRVDLRKAKIPKHINDGYFRRACKKKNTRTEKDIFAEKEEKYVPSEQRKADQKTVDEEVLKAIKAHPEAKVIRRYLKSMFSLRTNQYPHRMQF
;
A
#
# COMPACT_ATOMS: atom_id res chain seq x y z
N LYS A 1 -9.94 -9.85 6.76
CA LYS A 1 -10.24 -8.63 5.97
C LYS A 1 -10.79 -7.53 6.90
N ASN A 2 -10.16 -7.33 8.07
CA ASN A 2 -10.83 -6.68 9.20
C ASN A 2 -10.36 -5.23 9.42
N TYR A 3 -9.41 -4.77 8.60
CA TYR A 3 -8.78 -3.45 8.70
C TYR A 3 -9.18 -2.50 7.57
N VAL A 4 -10.25 -2.80 6.84
CA VAL A 4 -10.68 -2.04 5.66
C VAL A 4 -12.17 -1.74 5.74
N ILE A 5 -12.55 -0.53 5.35
CA ILE A 5 -13.93 -0.14 5.07
C ILE A 5 -14.08 -0.07 3.55
N ALA A 6 -14.97 -0.89 2.99
CA ALA A 6 -15.25 -0.86 1.56
C ALA A 6 -16.20 0.31 1.25
N THR A 7 -15.76 1.24 0.41
CA THR A 7 -16.58 2.38 0.01
C THR A 7 -17.30 2.14 -1.32
N LYS A 8 -18.36 2.90 -1.62
CA LYS A 8 -19.15 2.85 -2.84
C LYS A 8 -18.40 3.11 -4.15
N PRO A 9 -17.45 4.07 -4.27
CA PRO A 9 -16.80 4.33 -5.55
C PRO A 9 -16.00 3.12 -6.02
N ARG A 10 -16.22 2.72 -7.29
CA ARG A 10 -15.57 1.55 -7.91
C ARG A 10 -14.73 2.00 -9.09
N VAL A 11 -13.53 1.43 -9.20
CA VAL A 11 -12.65 1.61 -10.36
C VAL A 11 -12.48 0.25 -11.03
N ASP A 12 -12.79 0.18 -12.33
CA ASP A 12 -12.66 -1.06 -13.09
C ASP A 12 -11.19 -1.38 -13.40
N LEU A 13 -10.66 -2.39 -12.71
CA LEU A 13 -9.28 -2.85 -12.86
C LEU A 13 -9.13 -4.11 -13.73
N ARG A 14 -10.19 -4.53 -14.42
CA ARG A 14 -10.19 -5.78 -15.21
C ARG A 14 -9.12 -5.83 -16.32
N LYS A 15 -8.66 -4.67 -16.78
CA LYS A 15 -7.64 -4.54 -17.83
C LYS A 15 -6.20 -4.43 -17.29
N ALA A 16 -6.02 -4.33 -15.97
CA ALA A 16 -4.70 -4.26 -15.36
C ALA A 16 -4.05 -5.66 -15.33
N LYS A 17 -2.81 -5.74 -15.76
CA LYS A 17 -1.98 -6.95 -15.77
C LYS A 17 -1.05 -6.91 -14.57
N ILE A 18 -1.40 -7.67 -13.54
CA ILE A 18 -0.53 -7.85 -12.38
C ILE A 18 0.58 -8.86 -12.74
N PRO A 19 1.87 -8.50 -12.56
CA PRO A 19 2.96 -9.43 -12.79
C PRO A 19 2.88 -10.68 -11.89
N LYS A 20 3.11 -11.87 -12.46
CA LYS A 20 2.95 -13.16 -11.77
C LYS A 20 3.94 -13.38 -10.61
N HIS A 21 5.05 -12.65 -10.60
CA HIS A 21 6.07 -12.74 -9.54
C HIS A 21 5.64 -12.03 -8.25
N ILE A 22 4.56 -11.26 -8.28
CA ILE A 22 3.98 -10.65 -7.08
C ILE A 22 3.13 -11.70 -6.35
N ASN A 23 3.73 -12.31 -5.33
CA ASN A 23 3.10 -13.34 -4.49
C ASN A 23 3.39 -13.10 -3.00
N ASP A 24 2.88 -13.96 -2.12
CA ASP A 24 3.11 -13.82 -0.66
C ASP A 24 4.59 -13.88 -0.27
N GLY A 25 5.41 -14.62 -1.06
CA GLY A 25 6.86 -14.67 -0.89
C GLY A 25 7.53 -13.33 -1.18
N TYR A 26 7.05 -12.62 -2.21
CA TYR A 26 7.54 -11.30 -2.60
C TYR A 26 7.39 -10.27 -1.47
N PHE A 27 6.28 -10.30 -0.72
CA PHE A 27 6.02 -9.35 0.37
C PHE A 27 6.52 -9.82 1.74
N ARG A 28 7.08 -11.03 1.83
CA ARG A 28 7.64 -11.54 3.08
C ARG A 28 8.70 -10.57 3.62
N ARG A 29 8.59 -10.22 4.89
CA ARG A 29 9.61 -9.41 5.58
C ARG A 29 10.90 -10.21 5.63
N ALA A 30 12.02 -9.58 5.30
CA ALA A 30 13.33 -10.18 5.54
C ALA A 30 13.48 -10.40 7.05
N CYS A 31 13.70 -11.65 7.45
CA CYS A 31 14.01 -11.95 8.85
C CYS A 31 15.40 -11.38 9.16
N LYS A 32 15.49 -10.57 10.23
CA LYS A 32 16.79 -10.18 10.79
C LYS A 32 17.59 -11.44 11.08
N LYS A 33 18.80 -11.55 10.53
CA LYS A 33 19.70 -12.65 10.89
C LYS A 33 19.98 -12.55 12.38
N LYS A 34 19.75 -13.63 13.14
CA LYS A 34 20.09 -13.66 14.56
C LYS A 34 21.61 -13.43 14.68
N ASN A 35 22.01 -12.42 15.44
CA ASN A 35 23.42 -12.16 15.72
C ASN A 35 23.98 -13.34 16.53
N THR A 36 25.00 -14.03 15.99
CA THR A 36 25.72 -15.10 16.68
C THR A 36 26.84 -14.59 17.59
N ARG A 37 26.84 -13.28 17.94
CA ARG A 37 27.90 -12.63 18.72
C ARG A 37 27.51 -12.42 20.19
N THR A 38 28.51 -12.60 21.04
CA THR A 38 28.52 -12.61 22.51
C THR A 38 27.97 -11.33 23.16
N GLU A 39 27.54 -11.45 24.42
CA GLU A 39 26.75 -10.49 25.23
C GLU A 39 27.18 -9.00 25.23
N LYS A 40 28.41 -8.68 24.82
CA LYS A 40 28.92 -7.29 24.78
C LYS A 40 28.46 -6.48 23.57
N ASP A 41 27.96 -7.12 22.51
CA ASP A 41 27.53 -6.45 21.24
C ASP A 41 26.01 -6.22 21.15
N ILE A 42 25.24 -6.56 22.19
CA ILE A 42 23.77 -6.51 22.19
C ILE A 42 23.24 -5.06 22.08
N PHE A 43 23.97 -4.09 22.61
CA PHE A 43 23.57 -2.67 22.57
C PHE A 43 24.04 -1.93 21.30
N ALA A 44 24.81 -2.59 20.43
CA ALA A 44 25.25 -2.05 19.15
C ALA A 44 24.33 -2.46 17.98
N GLU A 45 23.07 -2.82 18.24
CA GLU A 45 22.10 -3.15 17.19
C GLU A 45 21.79 -1.88 16.38
N LYS A 46 22.46 -1.75 15.22
CA LYS A 46 22.11 -0.73 14.23
C LYS A 46 20.67 -0.98 13.78
N GLU A 47 19.81 0.02 13.94
CA GLU A 47 18.48 0.01 13.34
C GLU A 47 18.62 -0.11 11.82
N GLU A 48 18.47 -1.33 11.29
CA GLU A 48 18.37 -1.55 9.85
C GLU A 48 17.05 -0.96 9.35
N LYS A 49 17.12 0.29 8.90
CA LYS A 49 16.01 0.94 8.19
C LYS A 49 15.78 0.20 6.88
N TYR A 50 14.56 -0.25 6.65
CA TYR A 50 14.19 -0.91 5.42
C TYR A 50 14.35 0.04 4.23
N VAL A 51 15.19 -0.34 3.26
CA VAL A 51 15.34 0.35 1.98
C VAL A 51 14.67 -0.49 0.88
N PRO A 52 13.75 0.09 0.08
CA PRO A 52 13.15 -0.64 -1.04
C PRO A 52 14.19 -1.05 -2.07
N SER A 53 14.16 -2.32 -2.48
CA SER A 53 14.97 -2.81 -3.60
C SER A 53 14.57 -2.14 -4.91
N GLU A 54 15.50 -2.11 -5.87
CA GLU A 54 15.24 -1.58 -7.22
C GLU A 54 14.13 -2.34 -7.94
N GLN A 55 14.06 -3.66 -7.74
CA GLN A 55 12.97 -4.50 -8.24
C GLN A 55 11.61 -4.01 -7.71
N ARG A 56 11.48 -3.75 -6.40
CA ARG A 56 10.23 -3.22 -5.81
C ARG A 56 9.85 -1.87 -6.37
N LYS A 57 10.82 -1.00 -6.66
CA LYS A 57 10.58 0.30 -7.31
C LYS A 57 10.09 0.14 -8.75
N ALA A 58 10.68 -0.78 -9.51
CA ALA A 58 10.27 -1.05 -10.89
C ALA A 58 8.85 -1.63 -10.96
N ASP A 59 8.57 -2.65 -10.14
CA ASP A 59 7.26 -3.28 -10.06
C ASP A 59 6.17 -2.27 -9.66
N GLN A 60 6.45 -1.42 -8.68
CA GLN A 60 5.53 -0.36 -8.24
C GLN A 60 5.15 0.57 -9.41
N LYS A 61 6.14 1.03 -10.20
CA LYS A 61 5.88 1.89 -11.36
C LYS A 61 4.97 1.21 -12.37
N THR A 62 5.23 -0.05 -12.70
CA THR A 62 4.43 -0.79 -13.69
C THR A 62 2.96 -0.92 -13.26
N VAL A 63 2.71 -1.28 -12.00
CA VAL A 63 1.36 -1.43 -11.47
C VAL A 63 0.66 -0.07 -11.34
N ASP A 64 1.36 0.95 -10.84
CA ASP A 64 0.80 2.30 -10.68
C ASP A 64 0.41 2.89 -12.03
N GLU A 65 1.19 2.69 -13.09
CA GLU A 65 0.84 3.15 -14.43
C GLU A 65 -0.49 2.58 -14.93
N GLU A 66 -0.74 1.29 -14.70
CA GLU A 66 -1.98 0.64 -15.09
C GLU A 66 -3.17 1.11 -14.26
N VAL A 67 -2.99 1.23 -12.94
CA VAL A 67 -4.03 1.73 -12.04
C VAL A 67 -4.37 3.19 -12.36
N LEU A 68 -3.36 4.02 -12.65
CA LEU A 68 -3.56 5.41 -13.06
C LEU A 68 -4.28 5.52 -14.40
N LYS A 69 -4.06 4.60 -15.35
CA LYS A 69 -4.82 4.53 -16.60
C LYS A 69 -6.30 4.20 -16.32
N ALA A 70 -6.58 3.24 -15.44
CA ALA A 70 -7.95 2.91 -15.06
C ALA A 70 -8.66 4.08 -14.35
N ILE A 71 -7.98 4.77 -13.43
CA ILE A 71 -8.53 5.96 -12.75
C ILE A 71 -8.78 7.09 -13.75
N LYS A 72 -7.90 7.30 -14.74
CA LYS A 72 -8.08 8.31 -15.81
C LYS A 72 -9.31 8.04 -16.67
N ALA A 73 -9.64 6.78 -16.92
CA ALA A 73 -10.77 6.38 -17.74
C ALA A 73 -12.13 6.56 -17.02
N HIS A 74 -12.13 6.70 -15.69
CA HIS A 74 -13.36 6.90 -14.93
C HIS A 74 -13.94 8.32 -15.18
N PRO A 75 -15.27 8.48 -15.32
CA PRO A 75 -15.89 9.80 -15.56
C PRO A 75 -15.53 10.84 -14.49
N GLU A 76 -15.39 10.39 -13.24
CA GLU A 76 -15.03 11.22 -12.09
C GLU A 76 -13.52 11.21 -11.75
N ALA A 77 -12.65 10.97 -12.74
CA ALA A 77 -11.20 10.83 -12.53
C ALA A 77 -10.56 11.93 -11.66
N LYS A 78 -10.99 13.19 -11.84
CA LYS A 78 -10.47 14.34 -11.07
C LYS A 78 -10.85 14.25 -9.58
N VAL A 79 -12.07 13.80 -9.28
CA VAL A 79 -12.58 13.67 -7.90
C VAL A 79 -11.89 12.49 -7.22
N ILE A 80 -11.81 11.33 -7.88
CA ILE A 80 -11.16 10.13 -7.33
C ILE A 80 -9.70 10.39 -6.98
N ARG A 81 -8.96 11.12 -7.82
CA ARG A 81 -7.56 11.50 -7.50
C ARG A 81 -7.45 12.37 -6.26
N ARG A 82 -8.34 13.35 -6.12
CA ARG A 82 -8.37 14.22 -4.92
C ARG A 82 -8.77 13.42 -3.68
N TYR A 83 -9.72 12.50 -3.84
CA TYR A 83 -10.16 11.59 -2.79
C TYR A 83 -9.01 10.70 -2.29
N LEU A 84 -8.31 10.01 -3.19
CA LEU A 84 -7.16 9.14 -2.84
C LEU A 84 -5.97 9.92 -2.25
N LYS A 85 -5.81 11.20 -2.59
CA LYS A 85 -4.78 12.07 -1.99
C LYS A 85 -5.14 12.52 -0.57
N SER A 86 -6.42 12.55 -0.22
CA SER A 86 -6.91 13.05 1.05
C SER A 86 -6.82 11.98 2.14
N MET A 87 -6.47 12.40 3.37
CA MET A 87 -6.52 11.50 4.53
C MET A 87 -7.97 11.37 5.03
N PHE A 88 -8.36 10.15 5.38
CA PHE A 88 -9.63 9.94 6.07
C PHE A 88 -9.53 10.41 7.52
N SER A 89 -10.48 11.23 7.95
CA SER A 89 -10.63 11.65 9.34
C SER A 89 -12.10 11.91 9.66
N LEU A 90 -12.46 11.75 10.93
CA LEU A 90 -13.75 12.15 11.46
C LEU A 90 -13.60 13.54 12.08
N ARG A 91 -14.47 14.46 11.70
CA ARG A 91 -14.59 15.76 12.36
C ARG A 91 -15.69 15.72 13.41
N THR A 92 -15.75 16.75 14.25
CA THR A 92 -16.85 16.94 15.20
C THR A 92 -18.19 16.79 14.46
N ASN A 93 -19.13 16.06 15.07
CA ASN A 93 -20.46 15.73 14.54
C ASN A 93 -20.48 14.78 13.31
N GLN A 94 -19.37 14.10 12.97
CA GLN A 94 -19.39 12.99 12.00
C GLN A 94 -19.45 11.65 12.73
N TYR A 95 -20.53 10.89 12.51
CA TYR A 95 -20.77 9.62 13.19
C TYR A 95 -20.65 8.44 12.23
N PRO A 96 -19.68 7.51 12.41
CA PRO A 96 -19.45 6.40 11.49
C PRO A 96 -20.69 5.52 11.24
N HIS A 97 -21.54 5.32 12.26
CA HIS A 97 -22.77 4.53 12.12
C HIS A 97 -23.85 5.19 11.26
N ARG A 98 -23.73 6.50 10.98
CA ARG A 98 -24.63 7.24 10.06
C ARG A 98 -24.01 7.44 8.68
N MET A 99 -22.71 7.16 8.53
CA MET A 99 -22.01 7.30 7.26
C MET A 99 -22.28 6.09 6.38
N GLN A 100 -22.63 6.34 5.13
CA GLN A 100 -22.67 5.29 4.11
C GLN A 100 -21.33 5.29 3.40
N PHE A 101 -20.54 4.26 3.68
CA PHE A 101 -19.27 4.02 3.03
C PHE A 101 -19.51 3.50 1.62
#